data_AF-A0A0C9TT26-F1
#
_entry.id   AF-A0A0C9TT26-F1
#
_cell.length_a   1.000
_cell.length_b   1.000
_cell.length_c   1.000
_cell.angle_alpha   90.00
_cell.angle_beta   90.00
_cell.angle_gamma   90.00
#
_symmetry.space_group_name_H-M   'P 1'
#
loop_
_entity.id
_entity.type
_entity.pdbx_description
1 polymer ?
#
loop_
_entity_poly.entity_id
_entity_poly.type
_entity_poly.pdbx_seq_one_letter_code
_entity_poly.pdbx_strand_id
1 'polypeptide(L)'
;MKCLYCVDSNKHPEPTLAQLRTTLGAVVKGFDKILIDALDECASQAELLDWMKSLHRPERIIEERMSNSSHVRISLGSELLDSDIKTYVDECVETSDNLKLLMTEVMKKRLRVRGDGMFRLVAIWIDELKYCRSLKDITDKLEHLPTSLNAMYASMVSKIMVDDLRYAQTIIPWLLFSVEQLTLEKIAAVACFSFSNGRPAFDTDRRFGNPKAVLDVCGGLVVMTEDGVMLAHLTVKEFLLEQESALHVNEPDTYSFIARSCLTYLLDQFQPCVAAGVGGFPLHDYAVRKWMSHALSSRGIEDTQSVIYELALEMLHPGREPYQLWLSTMDAISSFYKDYYPTPLFVCARWGFQHLTARLLVLGVHSATQSGSGCTALHLAFEHGHLEVVKRLLDNPNMTMNPAVGMSHEQEFFHSPSLGVCWGSHQHC
;
A
#
# COMPACT_ATOMS: atom_id res chain seq x y z
N MET A 1 -22.80 -11.43 -13.15
CA MET A 1 -22.24 -10.06 -13.19
C MET A 1 -23.28 -8.95 -13.08
N LYS A 2 -24.46 -9.04 -13.73
CA LYS A 2 -25.53 -8.03 -13.56
C LYS A 2 -26.00 -7.81 -12.11
N CYS A 3 -25.81 -8.76 -11.19
CA CYS A 3 -26.23 -8.60 -9.79
C CYS A 3 -25.24 -7.83 -8.88
N LEU A 4 -23.96 -7.69 -9.27
CA LEU A 4 -23.02 -6.81 -8.55
C LEU A 4 -23.18 -5.35 -8.99
N TYR A 5 -23.60 -5.17 -10.24
CA TYR A 5 -23.77 -3.89 -10.89
C TYR A 5 -25.10 -3.92 -11.68
N CYS A 6 -26.22 -3.90 -10.96
CA CYS A 6 -27.50 -3.63 -11.61
C CYS A 6 -27.45 -2.18 -12.09
N VAL A 7 -27.62 -2.03 -13.39
CA VAL A 7 -27.57 -0.79 -14.16
C VAL A 7 -28.72 0.11 -13.74
N ASP A 8 -28.39 1.22 -13.06
CA ASP A 8 -28.82 2.56 -13.46
C ASP A 8 -27.91 3.63 -12.80
N SER A 9 -27.36 4.52 -13.65
CA SER A 9 -26.74 5.83 -13.36
C SER A 9 -25.55 5.95 -12.36
N ASN A 10 -24.36 6.20 -12.94
CA ASN A 10 -23.24 7.05 -12.46
C ASN A 10 -22.38 6.74 -11.21
N LYS A 11 -22.60 5.67 -10.43
CA LYS A 11 -21.59 5.20 -9.45
C LYS A 11 -21.58 3.67 -9.37
N HIS A 12 -20.40 3.04 -9.38
CA HIS A 12 -20.20 1.63 -9.08
C HIS A 12 -19.88 1.49 -7.57
N PRO A 13 -20.87 1.29 -6.67
CA PRO A 13 -20.60 1.13 -5.24
C PRO A 13 -19.79 -0.16 -4.98
N GLU A 14 -18.91 -0.12 -3.98
CA GLU A 14 -18.29 -1.34 -3.48
C GLU A 14 -19.40 -2.28 -2.97
N PRO A 15 -19.46 -3.52 -3.48
CA PRO A 15 -20.53 -4.44 -3.12
C PRO A 15 -20.42 -4.82 -1.65
N THR A 16 -21.55 -4.74 -0.93
CA THR A 16 -21.62 -5.17 0.47
C THR A 16 -21.21 -6.64 0.61
N LEU A 17 -20.75 -7.04 1.79
CA LEU A 17 -20.38 -8.44 2.07
C LEU A 17 -21.54 -9.40 1.76
N ALA A 18 -22.79 -8.97 1.98
CA ALA A 18 -23.97 -9.71 1.58
C ALA A 18 -24.10 -9.83 0.05
N GLN A 19 -23.94 -8.75 -0.72
CA GLN A 19 -23.97 -8.77 -2.19
C GLN A 19 -22.82 -9.56 -2.80
N LEU A 20 -21.62 -9.47 -2.22
CA LEU A 20 -20.47 -10.29 -2.56
C LEU A 20 -20.77 -11.76 -2.30
N ARG A 21 -21.28 -12.12 -1.12
CA ARG A 21 -21.71 -13.50 -0.81
C ARG A 21 -22.78 -13.99 -1.78
N THR A 22 -23.82 -13.20 -2.04
CA THR A 22 -24.90 -13.58 -2.96
C THR A 22 -24.39 -13.74 -4.39
N THR A 23 -23.53 -12.83 -4.86
CA THR A 23 -23.05 -12.90 -6.24
C THR A 23 -21.98 -13.95 -6.41
N LEU A 24 -21.03 -14.08 -5.49
CA LEU A 24 -20.08 -15.17 -5.48
C LEU A 24 -20.82 -16.50 -5.43
N GLY A 25 -21.86 -16.64 -4.58
CA GLY A 25 -22.70 -17.83 -4.57
C GLY A 25 -23.46 -18.09 -5.88
N ALA A 26 -23.84 -17.05 -6.63
CA ALA A 26 -24.44 -17.20 -7.96
C ALA A 26 -23.41 -17.58 -9.02
N VAL A 27 -22.19 -17.04 -8.94
CA VAL A 27 -21.07 -17.33 -9.85
C VAL A 27 -20.57 -18.75 -9.63
N VAL A 28 -20.36 -19.14 -8.37
CA VAL A 28 -19.90 -20.46 -7.93
C VAL A 28 -20.80 -21.58 -8.45
N LYS A 29 -22.12 -21.37 -8.52
CA LYS A 29 -23.05 -22.36 -9.11
C LYS A 29 -22.78 -22.69 -10.58
N GLY A 30 -22.01 -21.85 -11.30
CA GLY A 30 -21.63 -22.07 -12.69
C GLY A 30 -20.29 -22.80 -12.88
N PHE A 31 -19.59 -23.15 -11.79
CA PHE A 31 -18.30 -23.83 -11.84
C PHE A 31 -18.36 -25.16 -11.09
N ASP A 32 -17.83 -26.22 -11.70
CA ASP A 32 -17.78 -27.55 -11.08
C ASP A 32 -16.70 -27.69 -10.00
N LYS A 33 -15.69 -26.81 -10.02
CA LYS A 33 -14.55 -26.79 -9.09
C LYS A 33 -14.12 -25.36 -8.79
N ILE A 34 -13.72 -25.12 -7.55
CA ILE A 34 -13.22 -23.81 -7.08
C ILE A 34 -11.86 -24.05 -6.44
N LEU A 35 -10.86 -23.29 -6.89
CA LEU A 35 -9.55 -23.20 -6.25
C LEU A 35 -9.56 -21.97 -5.35
N ILE A 36 -9.11 -22.15 -4.11
CA ILE A 36 -8.93 -21.05 -3.15
C ILE A 36 -7.45 -21.03 -2.81
N ASP A 37 -6.82 -19.91 -3.11
CA ASP A 37 -5.43 -19.65 -2.81
C ASP A 37 -5.30 -18.78 -1.54
N ALA A 38 -4.17 -18.90 -0.84
CA ALA A 38 -3.83 -18.09 0.34
C ALA A 38 -4.91 -18.05 1.45
N LEU A 39 -5.57 -19.18 1.72
CA LEU A 39 -6.64 -19.27 2.72
C LEU A 39 -6.15 -18.91 4.16
N ASP A 40 -4.86 -19.13 4.42
CA ASP A 40 -4.15 -18.79 5.65
C ASP A 40 -3.92 -17.27 5.82
N GLU A 41 -3.95 -16.48 4.74
CA GLU A 41 -3.93 -15.01 4.82
C GLU A 41 -5.30 -14.41 5.22
N CYS A 42 -6.34 -15.24 5.34
CA CYS A 42 -7.67 -14.80 5.72
C CYS A 42 -7.79 -14.61 7.24
N ALA A 43 -7.89 -13.35 7.69
CA ALA A 43 -8.09 -13.00 9.11
C ALA A 43 -9.33 -13.66 9.75
N SER A 44 -10.36 -13.98 8.96
CA SER A 44 -11.60 -14.64 9.40
C SER A 44 -11.83 -15.98 8.69
N GLN A 45 -10.78 -16.80 8.59
CA GLN A 45 -10.80 -18.10 7.92
C GLN A 45 -11.99 -19.00 8.33
N ALA A 46 -12.31 -19.04 9.63
CA ALA A 46 -13.42 -19.85 10.16
C ALA A 46 -14.79 -19.41 9.60
N GLU A 47 -15.06 -18.10 9.52
CA GLU A 47 -16.31 -17.57 8.98
C GLU A 47 -16.42 -17.80 7.47
N LEU A 48 -15.30 -17.69 6.75
CA LEU A 48 -15.24 -17.97 5.32
C LEU A 48 -15.54 -19.45 5.04
N LEU A 49 -14.92 -20.35 5.79
CA LEU A 49 -15.15 -21.79 5.68
C LEU A 49 -16.58 -22.19 6.03
N ASP A 50 -17.15 -21.59 7.08
CA ASP A 50 -18.55 -21.84 7.47
C ASP A 50 -19.53 -21.35 6.39
N TRP A 51 -19.28 -20.16 5.85
CA TRP A 51 -20.06 -19.65 4.73
C TRP A 51 -19.94 -20.50 3.47
N MET A 52 -18.75 -21.01 3.14
CA MET A 52 -18.57 -21.91 2.00
C MET A 52 -19.36 -23.22 2.14
N LYS A 53 -19.50 -23.75 3.36
CA LYS A 53 -20.37 -24.91 3.61
C LYS A 53 -21.83 -24.58 3.28
N SER A 54 -22.27 -23.34 3.53
CA SER A 54 -23.63 -22.89 3.24
C SER A 54 -23.95 -22.69 1.74
N LEU A 55 -22.93 -22.57 0.88
CA LEU A 55 -23.10 -22.33 -0.56
C LEU A 55 -23.62 -23.55 -1.34
N HIS A 56 -23.52 -24.75 -0.77
CA HIS A 56 -24.03 -25.97 -1.37
C HIS A 56 -25.28 -26.43 -0.63
N ARG A 57 -26.43 -26.47 -1.33
CA ARG A 57 -27.60 -27.18 -0.84
C ARG A 57 -27.23 -28.66 -0.64
N PRO A 58 -27.45 -29.24 0.54
CA PRO A 58 -27.09 -30.61 0.83
C PRO A 58 -28.14 -31.55 0.22
N GLU A 59 -27.96 -31.97 -1.02
CA GLU A 59 -28.31 -33.36 -1.33
C GLU A 59 -27.21 -34.21 -0.70
N ARG A 60 -27.40 -34.61 0.57
CA ARG A 60 -26.88 -35.80 1.30
C ARG A 60 -25.55 -36.47 0.89
N ILE A 61 -24.66 -35.75 0.22
CA ILE A 61 -23.50 -36.30 -0.45
C ILE A 61 -22.27 -35.53 -0.01
N ILE A 62 -22.38 -34.29 0.46
CA ILE A 62 -21.19 -33.55 0.87
C ILE A 62 -20.73 -33.94 2.28
N GLU A 63 -21.56 -34.11 3.31
CA GLU A 63 -21.04 -34.50 4.64
C GLU A 63 -20.72 -36.01 4.79
N GLU A 64 -21.50 -36.89 4.15
CA GLU A 64 -21.19 -38.33 4.09
C GLU A 64 -20.04 -38.65 3.10
N ARG A 65 -19.82 -37.86 2.03
CA ARG A 65 -18.60 -37.95 1.20
C ARG A 65 -17.46 -37.05 1.69
N MET A 66 -17.63 -36.07 2.55
CA MET A 66 -16.51 -35.37 3.19
C MET A 66 -15.89 -36.25 4.29
N SER A 67 -16.53 -37.36 4.67
CA SER A 67 -15.91 -38.39 5.51
C SER A 67 -15.35 -39.57 4.69
N ASN A 68 -15.88 -39.82 3.47
CA ASN A 68 -15.56 -40.99 2.64
C ASN A 68 -15.00 -40.69 1.22
N SER A 69 -14.82 -39.43 0.84
CA SER A 69 -14.11 -39.08 -0.40
C SER A 69 -12.64 -38.97 -0.11
N SER A 70 -11.86 -39.52 -1.04
CA SER A 70 -10.43 -39.35 -1.13
C SER A 70 -10.11 -37.85 -1.12
N HIS A 71 -9.84 -37.30 0.06
CA HIS A 71 -9.10 -36.06 0.16
C HIS A 71 -7.77 -36.37 -0.50
N VAL A 72 -7.54 -35.85 -1.71
CA VAL A 72 -6.16 -35.66 -2.14
C VAL A 72 -5.70 -34.44 -1.36
N ARG A 73 -5.38 -34.66 -0.08
CA ARG A 73 -4.59 -33.73 0.69
C ARG A 73 -3.22 -33.81 0.04
N ILE A 74 -2.99 -32.96 -0.97
CA ILE A 74 -1.65 -32.72 -1.48
C ILE A 74 -0.98 -31.92 -0.38
N SER A 75 -0.55 -32.62 0.66
CA SER A 75 0.41 -32.07 1.58
C SER A 75 1.63 -31.79 0.72
N LEU A 76 2.04 -30.53 0.65
CA LEU A 76 3.39 -30.16 0.20
C LEU A 76 4.36 -30.66 1.28
N GLY A 77 4.42 -31.97 1.47
CA GLY A 77 5.38 -32.62 2.35
C GLY A 77 6.77 -32.39 1.79
N SER A 78 7.77 -32.31 2.66
CA SER A 78 9.15 -32.02 2.25
C SER A 78 9.67 -32.99 1.18
N GLU A 79 9.18 -34.24 1.15
CA GLU A 79 9.56 -35.24 0.16
C GLU A 79 9.08 -34.91 -1.27
N LEU A 80 7.87 -34.37 -1.44
CA LEU A 80 7.35 -33.97 -2.75
C LEU A 80 8.07 -32.71 -3.25
N LEU A 81 8.30 -31.76 -2.35
CA LEU A 81 9.07 -30.54 -2.64
C LEU A 81 10.52 -30.86 -3.01
N ASP A 82 11.20 -31.82 -2.35
CA ASP A 82 12.59 -32.18 -2.69
C ASP A 82 12.72 -32.75 -4.10
N SER A 83 11.73 -33.52 -4.56
CA SER A 83 11.69 -34.04 -5.94
C SER A 83 11.54 -32.92 -6.97
N ASP A 84 10.68 -31.95 -6.70
CA ASP A 84 10.46 -30.82 -7.60
C ASP A 84 11.68 -29.88 -7.59
N ILE A 85 12.27 -29.60 -6.42
CA ILE A 85 13.52 -28.83 -6.29
C ILE A 85 14.65 -29.55 -7.02
N LYS A 86 14.72 -30.89 -6.92
CA LYS A 86 15.70 -31.68 -7.66
C LYS A 86 15.55 -31.48 -9.16
N THR A 87 14.33 -31.64 -9.67
CA THR A 87 14.04 -31.49 -11.09
C THR A 87 14.44 -30.09 -11.57
N TYR A 88 14.08 -29.06 -10.82
CA TYR A 88 14.45 -27.67 -11.09
C TYR A 88 15.97 -27.44 -11.09
N VAL A 89 16.69 -27.94 -10.09
CA VAL A 89 18.16 -27.82 -10.01
C VAL A 89 18.81 -28.53 -11.20
N ASP A 90 18.38 -29.74 -11.50
CA ASP A 90 18.93 -30.53 -12.61
C ASP A 90 18.71 -29.80 -13.95
N GLU A 91 17.50 -29.29 -14.20
CA GLU A 91 17.18 -28.51 -15.41
C GLU A 91 18.04 -27.24 -15.52
N CYS A 92 18.18 -26.48 -14.43
CA CYS A 92 18.99 -25.25 -14.42
C CYS A 92 20.48 -25.52 -14.68
N VAL A 93 21.01 -26.62 -14.11
CA VAL A 93 22.40 -27.01 -14.31
C VAL A 93 22.62 -27.46 -15.75
N GLU A 94 21.72 -28.26 -16.32
CA GLU A 94 21.82 -28.73 -17.71
C GLU A 94 21.70 -27.59 -18.74
N THR A 95 20.92 -26.56 -18.42
CA THR A 95 20.72 -25.40 -19.30
C THR A 95 21.92 -24.44 -19.29
N SER A 96 22.78 -24.49 -18.28
CA SER A 96 23.93 -23.59 -18.16
C SER A 96 25.24 -24.31 -18.47
N ASP A 97 25.93 -23.89 -19.54
CA ASP A 97 27.21 -24.48 -19.97
C ASP A 97 28.25 -24.58 -18.84
N ASN A 98 28.37 -23.52 -18.03
CA ASN A 98 29.32 -23.50 -16.91
C ASN A 98 28.89 -24.43 -15.78
N LEU A 99 27.62 -24.37 -15.36
CA LEU A 99 27.14 -25.21 -14.26
C LEU A 99 27.20 -26.68 -14.63
N LYS A 100 26.83 -27.04 -15.86
CA LYS A 100 26.91 -28.41 -16.37
C LYS A 100 28.32 -29.00 -16.29
N LEU A 101 29.34 -28.19 -16.55
CA LEU A 101 30.74 -28.61 -16.49
C LEU A 101 31.29 -28.67 -15.06
N LEU A 102 30.82 -27.79 -14.17
CA LEU A 102 31.40 -27.57 -12.85
C LEU A 102 30.63 -28.24 -11.71
N MET A 103 29.33 -28.52 -11.86
CA MET A 103 28.51 -29.06 -10.77
C MET A 103 28.45 -30.58 -10.78
N THR A 104 28.73 -31.19 -9.63
CA THR A 104 28.60 -32.63 -9.40
C THR A 104 27.26 -32.97 -8.74
N GLU A 105 26.85 -34.25 -8.80
CA GLU A 105 25.67 -34.74 -8.08
C GLU A 105 25.73 -34.46 -6.57
N VAL A 106 26.92 -34.50 -5.97
CA VAL A 106 27.12 -34.19 -4.55
C VAL A 106 26.82 -32.72 -4.28
N MET A 107 27.27 -31.81 -5.15
CA MET A 107 27.00 -30.37 -5.05
C MET A 107 25.51 -30.06 -5.25
N LYS A 108 24.88 -30.68 -6.24
CA LYS A 108 23.43 -30.57 -6.48
C LYS A 108 22.64 -31.05 -5.26
N LYS A 109 22.99 -32.22 -4.69
CA LYS A 109 22.37 -32.72 -3.46
C LYS A 109 22.54 -31.77 -2.28
N ARG A 110 23.74 -31.19 -2.11
CA ARG A 110 24.02 -30.22 -1.04
C ARG A 110 23.14 -28.99 -1.12
N LEU A 111 22.90 -28.46 -2.32
CA LEU A 111 21.98 -27.33 -2.55
C LEU A 111 20.54 -27.67 -2.14
N ARG A 112 20.04 -28.84 -2.54
CA ARG A 112 18.67 -29.28 -2.21
C ARG A 112 18.46 -29.41 -0.70
N VAL A 113 19.37 -30.13 -0.04
CA VAL A 113 19.31 -30.33 1.42
C VAL A 113 19.40 -29.01 2.18
N ARG A 114 20.28 -28.10 1.76
CA ARG A 114 20.42 -26.78 2.41
C ARG A 114 19.23 -25.87 2.12
N GLY A 115 18.56 -26.05 0.99
CA GLY A 115 17.37 -25.30 0.61
C GLY A 115 16.16 -25.61 1.49
N ASP A 116 16.14 -26.76 2.16
CA ASP A 116 15.11 -27.18 3.13
C ASP A 116 13.66 -26.92 2.66
N GLY A 117 13.36 -27.32 1.42
CA GLY A 117 12.04 -27.12 0.81
C GLY A 117 11.75 -25.70 0.29
N MET A 118 12.66 -24.73 0.46
CA MET A 118 12.50 -23.35 -0.02
C MET A 118 13.01 -23.19 -1.46
N PHE A 119 12.09 -23.33 -2.43
CA PHE A 119 12.37 -23.08 -3.85
C PHE A 119 13.06 -21.74 -4.13
N ARG A 120 12.56 -20.66 -3.51
CA ARG A 120 13.08 -19.31 -3.73
C ARG A 120 14.55 -19.19 -3.37
N LEU A 121 14.96 -19.85 -2.28
CA LEU A 121 16.32 -19.82 -1.81
C LEU A 121 17.25 -20.58 -2.79
N VAL A 122 16.82 -21.74 -3.26
CA VAL A 122 17.56 -22.53 -4.25
C VAL A 122 17.68 -21.80 -5.59
N ALA A 123 16.59 -21.17 -6.07
CA ALA A 123 16.59 -20.40 -7.31
C ALA A 123 17.63 -19.26 -7.28
N ILE A 124 17.70 -18.54 -6.16
CA ILE A 124 18.67 -17.44 -6.00
C ILE A 124 20.10 -17.97 -5.96
N TRP A 125 20.36 -19.06 -5.25
CA TRP A 125 21.70 -19.66 -5.23
C TRP A 125 22.13 -20.14 -6.61
N ILE A 126 21.23 -20.72 -7.40
CA ILE A 126 21.54 -21.11 -8.78
C ILE A 126 21.93 -19.88 -9.60
N ASP A 127 21.19 -18.78 -9.50
CA ASP A 127 21.54 -17.54 -10.19
C ASP A 127 22.91 -17.00 -9.76
N GLU A 128 23.25 -17.04 -8.47
CA GLU A 128 24.60 -16.65 -8.01
C GLU A 128 25.71 -17.60 -8.52
N LEU A 129 25.42 -18.90 -8.63
CA LEU A 129 26.38 -19.91 -9.07
C LEU A 129 26.66 -19.84 -10.58
N LYS A 130 25.71 -19.36 -11.40
CA LYS A 130 25.89 -19.19 -12.87
C LYS A 130 27.11 -18.35 -13.23
N TYR A 131 27.55 -17.47 -12.32
CA TYR A 131 28.71 -16.59 -12.51
C TYR A 131 30.05 -17.22 -12.12
N CYS A 132 30.06 -18.40 -11.48
CA CYS A 132 31.30 -19.10 -11.13
C CYS A 132 32.03 -19.60 -12.37
N ARG A 133 33.37 -19.52 -12.36
CA ARG A 133 34.22 -19.91 -13.50
C ARG A 133 35.10 -21.12 -13.19
N SER A 134 35.23 -21.49 -11.92
CA SER A 134 36.01 -22.64 -11.49
C SER A 134 35.26 -23.54 -10.50
N LEU A 135 35.70 -24.80 -10.38
CA LEU A 135 35.21 -25.73 -9.37
C LEU A 135 35.41 -25.19 -7.95
N LYS A 136 36.53 -24.47 -7.74
CA LYS A 136 36.83 -23.84 -6.46
C LYS A 136 35.82 -22.73 -6.14
N ASP A 137 35.46 -21.89 -7.11
CA ASP A 137 34.47 -20.82 -6.92
C ASP A 137 33.11 -21.38 -6.49
N ILE A 138 32.67 -22.49 -7.12
CA ILE A 138 31.42 -23.15 -6.73
C ILE A 138 31.53 -23.71 -5.32
N THR A 139 32.62 -24.41 -5.01
CA THR A 139 32.82 -25.03 -3.69
C THR A 139 32.84 -23.99 -2.58
N ASP A 140 33.61 -22.92 -2.76
CA ASP A 140 33.73 -21.81 -1.80
C ASP A 140 32.37 -21.12 -1.61
N LYS A 141 31.64 -20.83 -2.70
CA LYS A 141 30.28 -20.25 -2.60
C LYS A 141 29.32 -21.18 -1.88
N LEU A 142 29.29 -22.48 -2.21
CA LEU A 142 28.40 -23.47 -1.58
C LEU A 142 28.60 -23.56 -0.06
N GLU A 143 29.82 -23.32 0.43
CA GLU A 143 30.10 -23.26 1.87
C GLU A 143 29.47 -22.04 2.53
N HIS A 144 29.54 -20.89 1.84
CA HIS A 144 29.15 -19.56 2.35
C HIS A 144 27.72 -19.16 1.97
N LEU A 145 26.94 -20.05 1.35
CA LEU A 145 25.54 -19.76 1.04
C LEU A 145 24.77 -19.42 2.32
N PRO A 146 23.87 -18.44 2.27
CA PRO A 146 22.93 -18.18 3.36
C PRO A 146 22.21 -19.46 3.82
N THR A 147 21.70 -19.52 5.04
CA THR A 147 20.93 -20.67 5.55
C THR A 147 19.43 -20.42 5.59
N SER A 148 18.99 -19.20 5.28
CA SER A 148 17.59 -18.79 5.27
C SER A 148 17.36 -17.67 4.26
N LEU A 149 16.09 -17.44 3.91
CA LEU A 149 15.69 -16.29 3.10
C LEU A 149 16.11 -14.96 3.75
N ASN A 150 15.96 -14.82 5.07
CA ASN A 150 16.36 -13.60 5.79
C ASN A 150 17.86 -13.34 5.70
N ALA A 151 18.70 -14.37 5.91
CA ALA A 151 20.16 -14.23 5.78
C ALA A 151 20.55 -13.86 4.33
N MET A 152 19.79 -14.36 3.36
CA MET A 152 20.02 -14.06 1.95
C MET A 152 19.60 -12.63 1.59
N TYR A 153 18.42 -12.16 2.03
CA TYR A 153 18.00 -10.78 1.82
C TYR A 153 18.93 -9.80 2.55
N ALA A 154 19.37 -10.12 3.77
CA ALA A 154 20.38 -9.34 4.47
C ALA A 154 21.70 -9.26 3.68
N SER A 155 22.12 -10.36 3.06
CA SER A 155 23.28 -10.37 2.16
C SER A 155 23.07 -9.47 0.94
N MET A 156 21.90 -9.51 0.29
CA MET A 156 21.56 -8.59 -0.81
C MET A 156 21.63 -7.13 -0.37
N VAL A 157 21.00 -6.79 0.76
CA VAL A 157 21.04 -5.43 1.33
C VAL A 157 22.47 -4.99 1.62
N SER A 158 23.31 -5.87 2.19
CA SER A 158 24.70 -5.54 2.50
C SER A 158 25.60 -5.30 1.28
N LYS A 159 25.19 -5.80 0.10
CA LYS A 159 25.91 -5.62 -1.17
C LYS A 159 25.53 -4.33 -1.89
N ILE A 160 24.46 -3.63 -1.45
CA ILE A 160 24.06 -2.34 -2.03
C ILE A 160 25.15 -1.30 -1.73
N MET A 161 25.61 -0.59 -2.76
CA MET A 161 26.62 0.46 -2.58
C MET A 161 26.10 1.58 -1.69
N VAL A 162 26.97 2.22 -0.90
CA VAL A 162 26.55 3.31 0.01
C VAL A 162 25.85 4.45 -0.73
N ASP A 163 26.30 4.77 -1.95
CA ASP A 163 25.67 5.78 -2.80
C ASP A 163 24.29 5.37 -3.33
N ASP A 164 24.04 4.06 -3.46
CA ASP A 164 22.75 3.52 -3.91
C ASP A 164 21.78 3.32 -2.73
N LEU A 165 22.32 3.02 -1.55
CA LEU A 165 21.58 2.72 -0.34
C LEU A 165 20.61 3.85 0.02
N ARG A 166 21.01 5.12 -0.13
CA ARG A 166 20.14 6.28 0.11
C ARG A 166 18.89 6.28 -0.79
N TYR A 167 19.03 5.81 -2.03
CA TYR A 167 17.91 5.74 -2.96
C TYR A 167 17.00 4.57 -2.59
N ALA A 168 17.58 3.40 -2.28
CA ALA A 168 16.83 2.25 -1.81
C ALA A 168 16.03 2.56 -0.52
N GLN A 169 16.65 3.25 0.45
CA GLN A 169 16.01 3.72 1.68
C GLN A 169 14.84 4.67 1.43
N THR A 170 14.84 5.36 0.29
CA THR A 170 13.78 6.29 -0.08
C THR A 170 12.69 5.60 -0.93
N ILE A 171 13.07 4.67 -1.81
CA ILE A 171 12.18 3.96 -2.74
C ILE A 171 11.38 2.85 -2.06
N ILE A 172 12.04 2.03 -1.23
CA ILE A 172 11.43 0.83 -0.61
C ILE A 172 10.19 1.18 0.24
N PRO A 173 10.22 2.23 1.11
CA PRO A 173 9.03 2.63 1.86
C PRO A 173 7.83 2.96 0.95
N TRP A 174 8.07 3.61 -0.18
CA TRP A 174 7.03 3.95 -1.15
C TRP A 174 6.46 2.72 -1.87
N LEU A 175 7.28 1.70 -2.16
CA LEU A 175 6.80 0.44 -2.74
C LEU A 175 5.96 -0.37 -1.75
N LEU A 176 6.29 -0.31 -0.46
CA LEU A 176 5.61 -1.06 0.59
C LEU A 176 4.25 -0.49 0.98
N PHE A 177 4.16 0.84 1.11
CA PHE A 177 3.06 1.50 1.81
C PHE A 177 2.28 2.50 0.95
N SER A 178 2.54 2.57 -0.36
CA SER A 178 1.70 3.37 -1.24
C SER A 178 0.27 2.83 -1.32
N VAL A 179 -0.70 3.75 -1.35
CA VAL A 179 -2.13 3.42 -1.43
C VAL A 179 -2.52 2.79 -2.77
N GLU A 180 -1.66 2.95 -3.79
CA GLU A 180 -1.82 2.38 -5.12
C GLU A 180 -0.47 1.92 -5.66
N GLN A 181 -0.49 1.01 -6.62
CA GLN A 181 0.71 0.60 -7.33
C GLN A 181 1.27 1.77 -8.14
N LEU A 182 2.59 1.97 -8.07
CA LEU A 182 3.27 3.09 -8.68
C LEU A 182 3.95 2.67 -9.98
N THR A 183 3.86 3.52 -11.00
CA THR A 183 4.60 3.34 -12.25
C THR A 183 6.09 3.56 -12.03
N LEU A 184 6.91 3.10 -12.97
CA LEU A 184 8.36 3.29 -12.94
C LEU A 184 8.73 4.78 -12.84
N GLU A 185 8.02 5.65 -13.56
CA GLU A 185 8.27 7.09 -13.57
C GLU A 185 7.95 7.71 -12.21
N LYS A 186 6.84 7.28 -11.58
CA LYS A 186 6.46 7.71 -10.22
C LYS A 186 7.51 7.27 -9.19
N ILE A 187 7.99 6.03 -9.24
CA ILE A 187 9.01 5.56 -8.31
C ILE A 187 10.38 6.20 -8.56
N ALA A 188 10.80 6.37 -9.82
CA ALA A 188 12.05 7.06 -10.12
C ALA A 188 12.05 8.52 -9.63
N ALA A 189 10.88 9.16 -9.65
CA ALA A 189 10.68 10.50 -9.13
C ALA A 189 10.86 10.59 -7.60
N VAL A 190 10.60 9.51 -6.86
CA VAL A 190 10.80 9.43 -5.39
C VAL A 190 12.28 9.61 -5.02
N ALA A 191 13.22 9.23 -5.89
CA ALA A 191 14.66 9.41 -5.66
C ALA A 191 15.11 10.88 -5.52
N CYS A 192 14.26 11.82 -5.91
CA CYS A 192 14.52 13.26 -5.78
C CYS A 192 14.33 13.79 -4.34
N PHE A 193 13.73 13.00 -3.43
CA PHE A 193 13.55 13.41 -2.04
C PHE A 193 14.81 13.15 -1.20
N SER A 194 15.14 14.09 -0.31
CA SER A 194 16.20 13.96 0.68
C SER A 194 15.70 14.31 2.08
N PHE A 195 16.14 13.58 3.10
CA PHE A 195 15.60 13.66 4.47
C PHE A 195 16.66 14.03 5.52
N SER A 196 17.69 14.80 5.14
CA SER A 196 18.85 15.08 5.99
C SER A 196 18.54 15.89 7.25
N ASN A 197 17.51 16.74 7.26
CA ASN A 197 17.28 17.75 8.32
C ASN A 197 15.84 17.80 8.86
N GLY A 198 15.14 16.66 8.95
CA GLY A 198 13.77 16.58 9.49
C GLY A 198 12.68 16.96 8.46
N ARG A 199 12.72 18.18 7.90
CA ARG A 199 11.88 18.57 6.75
C ARG A 199 12.48 17.98 5.47
N PRO A 200 11.70 17.21 4.68
CA PRO A 200 12.20 16.71 3.41
C PRO A 200 12.54 17.87 2.47
N ALA A 201 13.52 17.66 1.60
CA ALA A 201 13.83 18.53 0.49
C ALA A 201 13.55 17.78 -0.81
N PHE A 202 13.06 18.51 -1.82
CA PHE A 202 12.83 17.99 -3.15
C PHE A 202 13.87 18.59 -4.10
N ASP A 203 14.74 17.74 -4.63
CA ASP A 203 15.91 18.14 -5.42
C ASP A 203 15.84 17.47 -6.81
N THR A 204 15.46 18.26 -7.82
CA THR A 204 15.28 17.77 -9.19
C THR A 204 16.59 17.35 -9.86
N ASP A 205 17.74 17.84 -9.38
CA ASP A 205 19.04 17.49 -9.94
C ASP A 205 19.45 16.04 -9.59
N ARG A 206 18.75 15.42 -8.64
CA ARG A 206 18.89 14.00 -8.27
C ARG A 206 18.06 13.06 -9.14
N ARG A 207 17.26 13.59 -10.06
CA ARG A 207 16.42 12.77 -10.93
C ARG A 207 17.30 11.78 -11.70
N PHE A 208 16.92 10.51 -11.69
CA PHE A 208 17.61 9.52 -12.50
C PHE A 208 17.52 9.87 -13.98
N GLY A 209 18.66 9.83 -14.68
CA GLY A 209 18.70 9.98 -16.14
C GLY A 209 17.92 8.86 -16.84
N ASN A 210 17.91 7.66 -16.26
CA ASN A 210 17.09 6.53 -16.70
C ASN A 210 16.23 6.03 -15.52
N PRO A 211 14.89 6.05 -15.62
CA PRO A 211 14.01 5.54 -14.56
C PRO A 211 14.30 4.09 -14.15
N LYS A 212 14.82 3.25 -15.06
CA LYS A 212 15.18 1.85 -14.75
C LYS A 212 16.29 1.71 -13.70
N ALA A 213 17.03 2.78 -13.39
CA ALA A 213 18.00 2.80 -12.30
C ALA A 213 17.40 2.40 -10.95
N VAL A 214 16.08 2.54 -10.77
CA VAL A 214 15.33 2.02 -9.62
C VAL A 214 15.63 0.54 -9.34
N LEU A 215 15.78 -0.29 -10.38
CA LEU A 215 16.05 -1.72 -10.24
C LEU A 215 17.49 -1.95 -9.77
N ASP A 216 18.42 -1.15 -10.27
CA ASP A 216 19.84 -1.27 -9.98
C ASP A 216 20.13 -0.87 -8.52
N VAL A 217 19.61 0.27 -8.07
CA VAL A 217 19.86 0.79 -6.71
C VAL A 217 19.21 -0.06 -5.61
N CYS A 218 18.15 -0.82 -5.94
CA CYS A 218 17.44 -1.68 -5.00
C CYS A 218 18.03 -3.10 -4.88
N GLY A 219 19.15 -3.40 -5.55
CA GLY A 219 19.93 -4.63 -5.33
C GLY A 219 19.17 -5.93 -5.56
N GLY A 220 18.24 -5.97 -6.53
CA GLY A 220 17.46 -7.17 -6.86
C GLY A 220 16.26 -7.46 -5.95
N LEU A 221 15.97 -6.58 -4.99
CA LEU A 221 14.78 -6.67 -4.13
C LEU A 221 13.48 -6.21 -4.84
N VAL A 222 13.63 -5.59 -6.00
CA VAL A 222 12.55 -4.95 -6.77
C VAL A 222 12.60 -5.47 -8.20
N VAL A 223 11.42 -5.67 -8.80
CA VAL A 223 11.24 -6.14 -10.17
C VAL A 223 10.28 -5.24 -10.94
N MET A 224 10.40 -5.28 -12.27
CA MET A 224 9.46 -4.65 -13.20
C MET A 224 8.44 -5.68 -13.67
N THR A 225 7.16 -5.33 -13.65
CA THR A 225 6.09 -6.09 -14.31
C THR A 225 5.37 -5.21 -15.35
N GLU A 226 4.36 -5.78 -16.01
CA GLU A 226 3.51 -5.03 -16.93
C GLU A 226 2.76 -3.87 -16.22
N ASP A 227 2.39 -4.08 -14.96
CA ASP A 227 1.60 -3.12 -14.16
C ASP A 227 2.45 -2.09 -13.39
N GLY A 228 3.79 -2.21 -13.43
CA GLY A 228 4.70 -1.25 -12.83
C GLY A 228 5.81 -1.89 -12.00
N VAL A 229 6.20 -1.20 -10.93
CA VAL A 229 7.32 -1.62 -10.06
C VAL A 229 6.77 -2.27 -8.80
N MET A 230 7.31 -3.43 -8.42
CA MET A 230 6.92 -4.14 -7.21
C MET A 230 8.13 -4.82 -6.55
N LEU A 231 7.95 -5.27 -5.31
CA LEU A 231 8.95 -6.12 -4.65
C LEU A 231 9.09 -7.45 -5.41
N ALA A 232 10.30 -7.99 -5.43
CA ALA A 232 10.62 -9.20 -6.17
C ALA A 232 9.85 -10.44 -5.67
N HIS A 233 9.42 -10.44 -4.42
CA HIS A 233 8.66 -11.53 -3.82
C HIS A 233 7.97 -11.07 -2.52
N LEU A 234 6.88 -11.72 -2.11
CA LEU A 234 6.18 -11.40 -0.86
C LEU A 234 7.09 -11.53 0.37
N THR A 235 7.94 -12.56 0.42
CA THR A 235 8.91 -12.73 1.52
C THR A 235 9.96 -11.61 1.63
N VAL A 236 10.14 -10.79 0.59
CA VAL A 236 10.95 -9.55 0.70
C VAL A 236 10.25 -8.54 1.61
N LYS A 237 8.92 -8.41 1.50
CA LYS A 237 8.12 -7.53 2.36
C LYS A 237 8.26 -7.94 3.82
N GLU A 238 8.07 -9.23 4.12
CA GLU A 238 8.24 -9.78 5.48
C GLU A 238 9.63 -9.46 6.04
N PHE A 239 10.69 -9.72 5.26
CA PHE A 239 12.06 -9.39 5.66
C PHE A 239 12.24 -7.90 5.99
N LEU A 240 11.75 -7.00 5.12
CA LEU A 240 11.88 -5.56 5.30
C LEU A 240 11.11 -5.03 6.52
N LEU A 241 10.03 -5.69 6.92
CA LEU A 241 9.19 -5.29 8.06
C LEU A 241 9.63 -5.92 9.40
N GLU A 242 10.20 -7.12 9.37
CA GLU A 242 10.46 -7.90 10.59
C GLU A 242 11.94 -7.98 10.98
N GLN A 243 12.86 -7.84 10.02
CA GLN A 243 14.29 -8.05 10.26
C GLN A 243 15.04 -6.72 10.29
N GLU A 244 15.86 -6.54 11.31
CA GLU A 244 16.76 -5.38 11.39
C GLU A 244 17.79 -5.43 10.25
N SER A 245 17.82 -4.37 9.45
CA SER A 245 18.73 -4.20 8.33
C SER A 245 18.81 -2.71 7.95
N ALA A 246 19.72 -2.35 7.04
CA ALA A 246 19.84 -0.98 6.54
C ALA A 246 18.59 -0.50 5.76
N LEU A 247 17.72 -1.42 5.34
CA LEU A 247 16.43 -1.15 4.67
C LEU A 247 15.23 -1.54 5.53
N HIS A 248 15.41 -1.78 6.83
CA HIS A 248 14.30 -2.08 7.73
C HIS A 248 13.28 -0.93 7.75
N VAL A 249 12.00 -1.27 7.66
CA VAL A 249 10.91 -0.30 7.51
C VAL A 249 9.91 -0.44 8.65
N ASN A 250 9.69 0.66 9.36
CA ASN A 250 8.64 0.77 10.37
C ASN A 250 7.37 1.38 9.74
N GLU A 251 6.23 0.69 9.87
CA GLU A 251 4.98 1.08 9.21
C GLU A 251 4.47 2.50 9.59
N PRO A 252 4.21 2.82 10.89
CA PRO A 252 3.79 4.16 11.30
C PRO A 252 4.70 5.29 10.81
N ASP A 253 6.01 5.09 10.90
CA ASP A 253 7.00 6.10 10.49
C ASP A 253 7.02 6.29 8.98
N THR A 254 6.68 5.23 8.23
CA THR A 254 6.64 5.25 6.77
C THR A 254 5.45 6.04 6.24
N TYR A 255 4.27 5.90 6.82
CA TYR A 255 3.14 6.76 6.43
C TYR A 255 3.46 8.24 6.67
N SER A 256 4.11 8.57 7.79
CA SER A 256 4.61 9.92 8.03
C SER A 256 5.64 10.35 6.98
N PHE A 257 6.57 9.47 6.62
CA PHE A 257 7.59 9.72 5.59
C PHE A 257 6.96 10.04 4.22
N ILE A 258 6.01 9.24 3.75
CA ILE A 258 5.35 9.45 2.46
C ILE A 258 4.51 10.75 2.51
N ALA A 259 3.74 10.97 3.57
CA ALA A 259 2.93 12.18 3.71
C ALA A 259 3.79 13.46 3.69
N ARG A 260 4.90 13.49 4.44
CA ARG A 260 5.84 14.63 4.45
C ARG A 260 6.44 14.87 3.06
N SER A 261 6.75 13.82 2.32
CA SER A 261 7.26 13.91 0.96
C SER A 261 6.24 14.55 0.02
N CYS A 262 5.00 14.05 0.04
CA CYS A 262 3.90 14.62 -0.75
C CYS A 262 3.69 16.10 -0.42
N LEU A 263 3.58 16.45 0.86
CA LEU A 263 3.37 17.84 1.29
C LEU A 263 4.53 18.75 0.90
N THR A 264 5.77 18.31 1.10
CA THR A 264 6.97 19.05 0.69
C THR A 264 6.94 19.34 -0.80
N TYR A 265 6.67 18.31 -1.61
CA TYR A 265 6.61 18.45 -3.05
C TYR A 265 5.51 19.42 -3.49
N LEU A 266 4.31 19.34 -2.90
CA LEU A 266 3.23 20.27 -3.22
C LEU A 266 3.61 21.71 -2.85
N LEU A 267 4.16 21.92 -1.65
CA LEU A 267 4.56 23.25 -1.19
C LEU A 267 5.70 23.88 -2.01
N ASP A 268 6.58 23.06 -2.57
CA ASP A 268 7.67 23.51 -3.45
C ASP A 268 7.17 23.83 -4.87
N GLN A 269 6.38 22.94 -5.47
CA GLN A 269 5.82 23.12 -6.82
C GLN A 269 4.81 24.25 -6.91
N PHE A 270 4.07 24.50 -5.84
CA PHE A 270 3.11 25.61 -5.75
C PHE A 270 3.80 26.96 -5.52
N GLN A 271 5.13 27.03 -5.55
CA GLN A 271 5.83 28.30 -5.61
C GLN A 271 5.81 28.89 -7.03
N PRO A 272 5.58 30.22 -7.18
CA PRO A 272 5.52 30.89 -8.48
C PRO A 272 6.78 30.70 -9.37
N CYS A 273 7.94 30.40 -8.76
CA CYS A 273 9.19 30.20 -9.48
C CYS A 273 9.31 28.82 -10.16
N VAL A 274 8.58 27.81 -9.69
CA VAL A 274 8.69 26.42 -10.16
C VAL A 274 7.69 26.13 -11.29
N ALA A 275 6.57 26.85 -11.34
CA ALA A 275 5.51 26.65 -12.34
C ALA A 275 5.92 26.92 -13.80
N ALA A 276 7.05 27.59 -14.04
CA ALA A 276 7.49 27.99 -15.38
C ALA A 276 8.29 26.91 -16.15
N GLY A 277 8.62 25.76 -15.54
CA GLY A 277 9.55 24.78 -16.15
C GLY A 277 9.16 23.31 -16.06
N VAL A 278 8.02 22.94 -15.46
CA VAL A 278 7.76 21.54 -15.12
C VAL A 278 6.93 20.88 -16.22
N GLY A 279 7.61 20.18 -17.13
CA GLY A 279 7.02 18.98 -17.73
C GLY A 279 6.53 18.08 -16.58
N GLY A 280 5.22 17.84 -16.53
CA GLY A 280 4.50 17.32 -15.37
C GLY A 280 5.28 16.27 -14.58
N PHE A 281 5.59 16.58 -13.32
CA PHE A 281 6.29 15.64 -12.47
C PHE A 281 5.36 14.45 -12.11
N PRO A 282 5.81 13.19 -12.29
CA PRO A 282 4.93 12.02 -12.28
C PRO A 282 4.12 11.79 -10.99
N LEU A 283 4.62 12.24 -9.84
CA LEU A 283 3.94 12.06 -8.55
C LEU A 283 2.91 13.14 -8.22
N HIS A 284 2.69 14.14 -9.08
CA HIS A 284 1.84 15.28 -8.74
C HIS A 284 0.41 14.88 -8.34
N ASP A 285 -0.25 14.09 -9.20
CA ASP A 285 -1.61 13.60 -8.94
C ASP A 285 -1.68 12.73 -7.67
N TYR A 286 -0.68 11.87 -7.46
CA TYR A 286 -0.58 11.06 -6.25
C TYR A 286 -0.46 11.92 -5.01
N ALA A 287 0.45 12.89 -5.01
CA ALA A 287 0.69 13.78 -3.88
C ALA A 287 -0.58 14.58 -3.54
N VAL A 288 -1.26 15.14 -4.53
CA VAL A 288 -2.50 15.90 -4.37
C VAL A 288 -3.59 15.06 -3.70
N ARG A 289 -3.79 13.81 -4.16
CA ARG A 289 -4.90 12.95 -3.72
C ARG A 289 -4.62 12.19 -2.42
N LYS A 290 -3.38 11.73 -2.21
CA LYS A 290 -3.07 10.68 -1.21
C LYS A 290 -2.38 11.18 0.04
N TRP A 291 -1.88 12.43 0.08
CA TRP A 291 -1.14 12.91 1.25
C TRP A 291 -1.94 12.84 2.56
N MET A 292 -3.25 13.11 2.52
CA MET A 292 -4.13 13.05 3.71
C MET A 292 -4.33 11.62 4.21
N SER A 293 -4.44 10.64 3.31
CA SER A 293 -4.54 9.23 3.68
C SER A 293 -3.30 8.76 4.41
N HIS A 294 -2.12 9.13 3.91
CA HIS A 294 -0.85 8.86 4.57
C HIS A 294 -0.73 9.61 5.90
N ALA A 295 -1.18 10.86 5.95
CA ALA A 295 -1.15 11.64 7.19
C ALA A 295 -2.03 11.02 8.28
N LEU A 296 -3.24 10.57 7.94
CA LEU A 296 -4.16 9.89 8.85
C LEU A 296 -3.59 8.58 9.40
N SER A 297 -2.92 7.79 8.55
CA SER A 297 -2.25 6.55 8.98
C SER A 297 -0.98 6.80 9.81
N SER A 298 -0.53 8.05 9.92
CA SER A 298 0.62 8.44 10.73
C SER A 298 0.19 8.97 12.10
N ARG A 299 0.97 8.65 13.15
CA ARG A 299 0.74 9.24 14.48
C ARG A 299 1.12 10.72 14.55
N GLY A 300 2.00 11.17 13.65
CA GLY A 300 2.58 12.51 13.68
C GLY A 300 1.58 13.63 13.38
N ILE A 301 0.53 13.38 12.58
CA ILE A 301 -0.42 14.45 12.22
C ILE A 301 -1.14 15.07 13.42
N GLU A 302 -1.19 14.38 14.55
CA GLU A 302 -1.75 14.88 15.81
C GLU A 302 -0.69 15.35 16.80
N ASP A 303 0.59 15.34 16.45
CA ASP A 303 1.65 15.98 17.22
C ASP A 303 1.99 17.34 16.61
N THR A 304 1.65 18.42 17.33
CA THR A 304 1.88 19.80 16.90
C THR A 304 3.34 20.18 16.71
N GLN A 305 4.28 19.40 17.25
CA GLN A 305 5.73 19.58 17.08
C GLN A 305 6.30 18.75 15.93
N SER A 306 5.48 17.90 15.31
CA SER A 306 5.94 17.06 14.21
C SER A 306 6.05 17.84 12.91
N VAL A 307 7.01 17.45 12.09
CA VAL A 307 7.22 18.03 10.75
C VAL A 307 6.00 17.84 9.85
N ILE A 308 5.29 16.71 9.96
CA ILE A 308 4.09 16.46 9.15
C ILE A 308 2.95 17.44 9.51
N TYR A 309 2.77 17.75 10.80
CA TYR A 309 1.81 18.75 11.25
C TYR A 309 2.14 20.14 10.71
N GLU A 310 3.39 20.56 10.82
CA GLU A 310 3.85 21.87 10.31
C GLU A 310 3.62 22.00 8.80
N LEU A 311 3.99 20.98 8.03
CA LEU A 311 3.79 20.94 6.59
C LEU A 311 2.30 20.97 6.22
N ALA A 312 1.47 20.18 6.92
CA ALA A 312 0.03 20.15 6.67
C ALA A 312 -0.63 21.49 7.03
N LEU A 313 -0.20 22.15 8.11
CA LEU A 313 -0.67 23.48 8.49
C LEU A 313 -0.27 24.53 7.46
N GLU A 314 0.95 24.48 6.94
CA GLU A 314 1.41 25.38 5.87
C GLU A 314 0.58 25.19 4.59
N MET A 315 0.32 23.93 4.23
CA MET A 315 -0.49 23.54 3.08
C MET A 315 -1.95 24.01 3.20
N LEU A 316 -2.52 23.93 4.40
CA LEU A 316 -3.91 24.27 4.70
C LEU A 316 -4.10 25.72 5.20
N HIS A 317 -3.05 26.55 5.19
CA HIS A 317 -3.12 27.88 5.76
C HIS A 317 -4.06 28.79 4.94
N PRO A 318 -5.09 29.41 5.55
CA PRO A 318 -6.12 30.16 4.82
C PRO A 318 -5.60 31.41 4.11
N GLY A 319 -4.54 32.02 4.65
CA GLY A 319 -3.88 33.19 4.08
C GLY A 319 -2.74 32.88 3.11
N ARG A 320 -2.51 31.62 2.71
CA ARG A 320 -1.46 31.25 1.75
C ARG A 320 -2.05 30.68 0.46
N GLU A 321 -1.33 30.89 -0.63
CA GLU A 321 -1.69 30.39 -1.97
C GLU A 321 -1.70 28.85 -2.13
N PRO A 322 -0.89 28.02 -1.43
CA PRO A 322 -0.83 26.58 -1.69
C PRO A 322 -2.18 25.88 -1.57
N TYR A 323 -3.02 26.25 -0.59
CA TYR A 323 -4.35 25.67 -0.46
C TYR A 323 -5.23 25.93 -1.69
N GLN A 324 -5.20 27.16 -2.21
CA GLN A 324 -5.97 27.54 -3.40
C GLN A 324 -5.45 26.82 -4.65
N LEU A 325 -4.13 26.71 -4.79
CA LEU A 325 -3.51 25.97 -5.88
C LEU A 325 -3.87 24.49 -5.82
N TRP A 326 -3.75 23.86 -4.65
CA TRP A 326 -4.17 22.48 -4.45
C TRP A 326 -5.65 22.26 -4.74
N LEU A 327 -6.53 23.16 -4.29
CA LEU A 327 -7.96 23.08 -4.59
C LEU A 327 -8.22 23.17 -6.10
N SER A 328 -7.53 24.08 -6.79
CA SER A 328 -7.63 24.22 -8.25
C SER A 328 -7.13 22.98 -8.99
N THR A 329 -6.06 22.36 -8.51
CA THR A 329 -5.53 21.12 -9.08
C THR A 329 -6.48 19.96 -8.82
N MET A 330 -7.04 19.83 -7.61
CA MET A 330 -8.05 18.82 -7.31
C MET A 330 -9.27 18.93 -8.22
N ASP A 331 -9.74 20.17 -8.47
CA ASP A 331 -10.88 20.45 -9.35
C ASP A 331 -10.58 20.07 -10.82
N ALA A 332 -9.38 20.37 -11.30
CA ALA A 332 -8.93 19.98 -12.63
C ALA A 332 -8.80 18.44 -12.78
N ILE A 333 -8.42 17.76 -11.70
CA ILE A 333 -8.31 16.31 -11.65
C ILE A 333 -9.69 15.63 -11.58
N SER A 334 -10.64 16.21 -10.85
CA SER A 334 -12.00 15.71 -10.72
C SER A 334 -12.95 16.85 -10.36
N SER A 335 -13.90 17.12 -11.26
CA SER A 335 -14.82 18.26 -11.24
C SER A 335 -15.82 18.29 -10.07
N PHE A 336 -15.70 17.41 -9.09
CA PHE A 336 -16.58 17.32 -7.93
C PHE A 336 -16.00 17.95 -6.66
N TYR A 337 -14.71 18.34 -6.66
CA TYR A 337 -14.00 18.68 -5.42
C TYR A 337 -14.13 20.13 -4.95
N LYS A 338 -14.31 21.08 -5.87
CA LYS A 338 -14.38 22.51 -5.50
C LYS A 338 -15.58 22.83 -4.62
N ASP A 339 -16.71 22.15 -4.85
CA ASP A 339 -17.88 22.27 -4.00
C ASP A 339 -17.72 21.51 -2.68
N TYR A 340 -16.81 20.55 -2.60
CA TYR A 340 -16.67 19.65 -1.44
C TYR A 340 -15.73 20.20 -0.34
N TYR A 341 -14.75 21.04 -0.69
CA TYR A 341 -13.80 21.64 0.26
C TYR A 341 -13.72 23.17 0.12
N PRO A 342 -14.78 23.92 0.46
CA PRO A 342 -14.77 25.38 0.37
C PRO A 342 -13.77 26.03 1.35
N THR A 343 -13.43 25.36 2.46
CA THR A 343 -12.41 25.83 3.41
C THR A 343 -11.53 24.68 3.92
N PRO A 344 -10.32 24.98 4.43
CA PRO A 344 -9.44 23.97 5.01
C PRO A 344 -10.05 23.18 6.18
N LEU A 345 -11.08 23.74 6.85
CA LEU A 345 -11.82 23.02 7.90
C LEU A 345 -12.59 21.81 7.35
N PHE A 346 -13.04 21.83 6.09
CA PHE A 346 -13.71 20.68 5.49
C PHE A 346 -12.73 19.51 5.30
N VAL A 347 -11.47 19.82 4.97
CA VAL A 347 -10.40 18.80 4.89
C VAL A 347 -10.19 18.17 6.28
N CYS A 348 -10.01 19.00 7.30
CA CYS A 348 -9.80 18.50 8.66
C CYS A 348 -11.01 17.73 9.20
N ALA A 349 -12.22 18.18 8.87
CA ALA A 349 -13.47 17.51 9.24
C ALA A 349 -13.66 16.15 8.56
N ARG A 350 -13.26 16.00 7.30
CA ARG A 350 -13.35 14.70 6.61
C ARG A 350 -12.33 13.70 7.14
N TRP A 351 -11.11 14.14 7.39
CA TRP A 351 -9.98 13.27 7.73
C TRP A 351 -9.71 13.16 9.23
N GLY A 352 -10.43 13.90 10.07
CA GLY A 352 -10.33 13.78 11.53
C GLY A 352 -9.16 14.53 12.16
N PHE A 353 -8.57 15.51 11.47
CA PHE A 353 -7.37 16.22 11.95
C PHE A 353 -7.71 17.23 13.05
N GLN A 354 -7.74 16.78 14.30
CA GLN A 354 -8.29 17.55 15.41
C GLN A 354 -7.39 18.74 15.82
N HIS A 355 -6.07 18.57 15.86
CA HIS A 355 -5.16 19.67 16.20
C HIS A 355 -5.01 20.68 15.06
N LEU A 356 -5.14 20.25 13.80
CA LEU A 356 -5.22 21.18 12.67
C LEU A 356 -6.54 21.96 12.70
N THR A 357 -7.66 21.31 13.01
CA THR A 357 -8.95 21.98 13.20
C THR A 357 -8.84 23.09 14.24
N ALA A 358 -8.34 22.78 15.44
CA ALA A 358 -8.16 23.77 16.51
C ALA A 358 -7.31 24.95 16.05
N ARG A 359 -6.22 24.69 15.35
CA ARG A 359 -5.32 25.73 14.87
C ARG A 359 -5.95 26.60 13.79
N LEU A 360 -6.67 26.02 12.84
CA LEU A 360 -7.37 26.75 11.79
C LEU A 360 -8.49 27.64 12.35
N LEU A 361 -9.20 27.19 13.39
CA LEU A 361 -10.19 28.02 14.09
C LEU A 361 -9.53 29.23 14.77
N VAL A 362 -8.37 29.05 15.40
CA VAL A 362 -7.59 30.15 15.98
C VAL A 362 -7.09 31.12 14.90
N LEU A 363 -6.78 30.62 13.70
CA LEU A 363 -6.40 31.44 12.53
C LEU A 363 -7.60 32.15 11.88
N GLY A 364 -8.81 32.02 12.43
CA GLY A 364 -10.00 32.74 11.97
C GLY A 364 -10.70 32.11 10.76
N VAL A 365 -10.47 30.83 10.46
CA VAL A 365 -11.24 30.15 9.42
C VAL A 365 -12.70 30.01 9.86
N HIS A 366 -13.62 30.52 9.05
CA HIS A 366 -15.05 30.55 9.35
C HIS A 366 -15.64 29.13 9.40
N SER A 367 -16.01 28.66 10.60
CA SER A 367 -16.54 27.32 10.85
C SER A 367 -17.95 27.08 10.30
N ALA A 368 -18.74 28.14 10.15
CA ALA A 368 -20.10 28.10 9.59
C ALA A 368 -20.15 28.20 8.05
N THR A 369 -19.01 28.19 7.37
CA THR A 369 -18.98 28.24 5.90
C THR A 369 -19.68 27.01 5.31
N GLN A 370 -20.54 27.24 4.31
CA GLN A 370 -21.27 26.21 3.59
C GLN A 370 -20.60 25.90 2.25
N SER A 371 -20.63 24.63 1.85
CA SER A 371 -20.37 24.19 0.47
C SER A 371 -21.47 24.66 -0.48
N GLY A 372 -21.26 24.46 -1.79
CA GLY A 372 -22.32 24.66 -2.80
C GLY A 372 -23.58 23.82 -2.55
N SER A 373 -23.46 22.70 -1.82
CA SER A 373 -24.57 21.84 -1.38
C SER A 373 -25.18 22.21 -0.03
N GLY A 374 -24.71 23.28 0.62
CA GLY A 374 -25.19 23.70 1.95
C GLY A 374 -24.58 22.96 3.14
N CYS A 375 -23.71 21.97 2.91
CA CYS A 375 -22.99 21.23 3.95
C CYS A 375 -21.95 22.13 4.64
N THR A 376 -21.75 21.95 5.94
CA THR A 376 -20.66 22.60 6.70
C THR A 376 -19.60 21.58 7.10
N ALA A 377 -18.45 22.05 7.59
CA ALA A 377 -17.43 21.17 8.17
C ALA A 377 -17.99 20.29 9.30
N LEU A 378 -19.01 20.75 10.04
CA LEU A 378 -19.66 19.92 11.07
C LEU A 378 -20.33 18.68 10.49
N HIS A 379 -21.03 18.85 9.37
CA HIS A 379 -21.74 17.75 8.71
C HIS A 379 -20.75 16.66 8.29
N LEU A 380 -19.61 17.05 7.71
CA LEU A 380 -18.57 16.09 7.33
C LEU A 380 -17.95 15.39 8.55
N ALA A 381 -17.71 16.12 9.64
CA ALA A 381 -17.16 15.54 10.86
C ALA A 381 -18.11 14.51 11.48
N PHE A 382 -19.43 14.76 11.45
CA PHE A 382 -20.43 13.77 11.85
C PHE A 382 -20.50 12.58 10.90
N GLU A 383 -20.55 12.82 9.59
CA GLU A 383 -20.62 11.77 8.55
C GLU A 383 -19.46 10.77 8.68
N HIS A 384 -18.27 11.24 9.03
CA HIS A 384 -17.06 10.42 9.15
C HIS A 384 -16.74 10.00 10.59
N GLY A 385 -17.59 10.34 11.57
CA GLY A 385 -17.46 9.88 12.95
C GLY A 385 -16.33 10.55 13.76
N HIS A 386 -15.85 11.72 13.35
CA HIS A 386 -14.70 12.40 13.97
C HIS A 386 -15.10 13.24 15.20
N LEU A 387 -15.41 12.56 16.31
CA LEU A 387 -15.94 13.17 17.53
C LEU A 387 -15.11 14.34 18.07
N GLU A 388 -13.78 14.23 18.07
CA GLU A 388 -12.93 15.31 18.59
C GLU A 388 -12.93 16.55 17.68
N VAL A 389 -13.11 16.38 16.37
CA VAL A 389 -13.32 17.51 15.45
C VAL A 389 -14.69 18.15 15.69
N VAL A 390 -15.74 17.35 15.91
CA VAL A 390 -17.09 17.83 16.25
C VAL A 390 -17.05 18.70 17.51
N LYS A 391 -16.42 18.23 18.59
CA LYS A 391 -16.28 18.99 19.85
C LYS A 391 -15.61 20.34 19.60
N ARG A 392 -14.46 20.34 18.93
CA ARG A 392 -13.70 21.57 18.64
C ARG A 392 -14.46 22.57 17.79
N LEU A 393 -15.27 22.08 16.85
CA LEU A 393 -16.13 22.93 16.03
C LEU A 393 -17.29 23.53 16.85
N LEU A 394 -17.94 22.75 17.71
CA LEU A 394 -19.05 23.21 18.56
C LEU A 394 -18.61 24.15 19.70
N ASP A 395 -17.39 23.98 20.21
CA ASP A 395 -16.80 24.88 21.21
C ASP A 395 -16.50 26.27 20.64
N ASN A 396 -16.62 26.46 19.31
CA ASN A 396 -16.46 27.76 18.68
C ASN A 396 -17.77 28.58 18.75
N PRO A 397 -17.75 29.80 19.32
CA PRO A 397 -18.95 30.61 19.52
C PRO A 397 -19.67 31.03 18.23
N ASN A 398 -19.02 30.95 17.07
CA ASN A 398 -19.61 31.26 15.77
C ASN A 398 -20.35 30.06 15.14
N MET A 399 -20.41 28.92 15.83
CA MET A 399 -20.98 27.67 15.33
C MET A 399 -22.43 27.51 15.80
N THR A 400 -23.41 27.90 14.98
CA THR A 400 -24.83 27.63 15.26
C THR A 400 -25.34 26.47 14.42
N MET A 401 -25.84 25.40 15.05
CA MET A 401 -26.57 24.36 14.32
C MET A 401 -27.85 24.95 13.73
N ASN A 402 -27.99 24.91 12.41
CA ASN A 402 -29.25 25.24 11.76
C ASN A 402 -30.06 23.94 11.60
N PRO A 403 -31.14 23.72 12.36
CA PRO A 403 -31.90 22.46 12.35
C PRO A 403 -32.67 22.22 11.05
N ALA A 404 -32.64 23.16 10.10
CA ALA A 404 -33.44 23.15 8.88
C ALA A 404 -32.83 22.39 7.69
N VAL A 405 -31.56 21.95 7.76
CA VAL A 405 -31.06 20.91 6.85
C VAL A 405 -31.31 19.56 7.53
N GLY A 406 -32.59 19.24 7.67
CA GLY A 406 -32.99 17.87 7.97
C GLY A 406 -32.38 16.94 6.93
N MET A 407 -32.20 15.68 7.31
CA MET A 407 -31.78 14.57 6.47
C MET A 407 -32.81 14.29 5.36
N SER A 408 -33.11 15.28 4.51
CA SER A 408 -34.12 15.23 3.44
C SER A 408 -33.50 15.04 2.05
N HIS A 409 -32.17 14.83 1.98
CA HIS A 409 -31.51 14.24 0.82
C HIS A 409 -30.85 12.91 1.20
N GLU A 410 -31.67 11.95 1.67
CA GLU A 410 -31.26 10.58 1.98
C GLU A 410 -30.89 9.72 0.76
N GLN A 411 -30.61 10.30 -0.43
CA GLN A 411 -30.44 9.48 -1.65
C GLN A 411 -29.23 9.72 -2.56
N GLU A 412 -28.32 10.67 -2.35
CA GLU A 412 -27.23 10.86 -3.35
C GLU A 412 -25.78 11.07 -2.88
N PHE A 413 -25.48 11.12 -1.57
CA PHE A 413 -24.10 11.40 -1.11
C PHE A 413 -23.37 10.25 -0.39
N PHE A 414 -24.06 9.17 -0.04
CA PHE A 414 -23.37 7.96 0.42
C PHE A 414 -22.72 7.29 -0.79
N HIS A 415 -21.42 7.52 -1.01
CA HIS A 415 -20.42 6.55 -1.47
C HIS A 415 -19.20 7.26 -2.09
N SER A 416 -18.08 7.26 -1.36
CA SER A 416 -16.70 7.10 -1.88
C SER A 416 -15.81 6.59 -0.73
N PRO A 417 -14.80 5.73 -1.00
CA PRO A 417 -14.52 4.55 -0.18
C PRO A 417 -13.39 4.72 0.85
N SER A 418 -13.27 3.69 1.70
CA SER A 418 -12.21 3.40 2.68
C SER A 418 -12.16 4.22 3.98
N LEU A 419 -12.87 3.73 5.00
CA LEU A 419 -12.30 3.10 6.21
C LEU A 419 -13.45 2.86 7.19
N GLY A 420 -13.87 1.59 7.28
CA GLY A 420 -14.92 1.18 8.20
C GLY A 420 -14.44 1.24 9.64
N VAL A 421 -15.18 1.94 10.50
CA VAL A 421 -15.21 1.68 11.93
C VAL A 421 -16.68 1.64 12.35
N CYS A 422 -17.22 0.42 12.47
CA CYS A 422 -18.49 0.16 13.11
C CYS A 422 -18.39 0.51 14.61
N TRP A 423 -19.27 1.37 15.11
CA TRP A 423 -19.60 1.38 16.54
C TRP A 423 -20.88 0.59 16.76
N GLY A 424 -20.73 -0.58 17.37
CA GLY A 424 -21.83 -1.38 17.89
C GLY A 424 -22.50 -0.63 19.05
N SER A 425 -23.80 -0.46 18.93
CA SER A 425 -24.70 0.02 19.98
C SER A 425 -24.75 -0.97 21.15
N HIS A 426 -24.17 -0.61 22.28
CA HIS A 426 -24.58 -1.14 23.58
C HIS A 426 -25.37 -0.06 24.33
N GLN A 427 -26.67 -0.26 24.47
CA GLN A 427 -27.42 0.22 25.64
C GLN A 427 -28.64 -0.67 25.87
N HIS A 428 -28.63 -1.30 27.05
CA HIS A 428 -29.74 -1.78 27.88
C HIS A 428 -31.14 -1.90 27.25
N CYS A 429 -31.59 -3.13 27.02
CA CYS A 429 -32.48 -3.90 27.91
C CYS A 429 -32.69 -5.30 27.32
#